data_AF-A0A849ZB74-F1
#
_entry.id   AF-A0A849ZB74-F1
#
_cell.length_a   1.000
_cell.length_b   1.000
_cell.length_c   1.000
_cell.angle_alpha   90.00
_cell.angle_beta   90.00
_cell.angle_gamma   90.00
#
_symmetry.space_group_name_H-M   'P 1'
#
loop_
_entity.id
_entity.type
_entity.pdbx_description
1 polymer ?
#
loop_
_entity_poly.entity_id
_entity_poly.type
_entity_poly.pdbx_seq_one_letter_code
_entity_poly.pdbx_strand_id
1 'polypeptide(L)'
;MKSEGGGESRAIPDQPVADGFLDAASAAQLLRSSDTLLLRLHPPTTEASQKPYGPLPASPIVVRLTRGKRIADVVHGGASDAEINRVDVVTRNVSWGGWGGSPFEKTLATVVVELGGKEHVAALAISPEADRAAASVKPLCDALNELLDGEAASGDAPAAPPLSAPLAGRFALALEGDYVVMRDYESVGPRANVTRYALLCAACLVLAAIAWTAFARELAGAAALASLLGYAAVGFVLGAGALAMGEIARFASKYRADNAALAWFFDDRVVILPWVSREGAIDTQPEGRLGAAIRIPEVDGVSIAEKDGTSTLTLETQHGPIDVFTTKDAGVARAYRSAIERVLVAVAAPAKRPTGILKTAAATT
;
A
#
# COMPACT_ATOMS: atom_id res chain seq x y z
N MET A 1 21.44 17.84 9.48
CA MET A 1 20.31 18.78 9.30
C MET A 1 19.19 18.32 10.21
N LYS A 2 18.88 19.12 11.23
CA LYS A 2 17.72 18.90 12.12
C LYS A 2 16.46 19.28 11.34
N SER A 3 15.52 18.36 11.18
CA SER A 3 14.13 18.72 10.83
C SER A 3 13.42 19.07 12.13
N GLU A 4 13.40 20.35 12.45
CA GLU A 4 12.46 20.91 13.41
C GLU A 4 11.08 20.97 12.74
N GLY A 5 10.05 20.51 13.47
CA GLY A 5 8.69 20.39 12.97
C GLY A 5 7.98 19.12 13.43
N GLY A 6 8.25 18.65 14.66
CA GLY A 6 7.39 17.68 15.31
C GLY A 6 6.10 18.38 15.72
N GLY A 7 5.19 18.59 14.77
CA GLY A 7 3.81 18.92 15.09
C GLY A 7 3.27 17.82 15.99
N GLU A 8 2.86 18.16 17.21
CA GLU A 8 2.22 17.22 18.11
C GLU A 8 1.07 16.56 17.35
N SER A 9 1.21 15.27 17.03
CA SER A 9 0.13 14.49 16.47
C SER A 9 -0.97 14.46 17.51
N ARG A 10 -1.99 15.29 17.33
CA ARG A 10 -3.21 15.23 18.14
C ARG A 10 -3.75 13.80 17.99
N ALA A 11 -4.10 13.18 19.12
CA ALA A 11 -4.74 11.87 19.08
C ALA A 11 -5.98 11.98 18.19
N ILE A 12 -6.08 11.12 17.19
CA ILE A 12 -7.23 11.13 16.31
C ILE A 12 -8.43 10.67 17.15
N PRO A 13 -9.52 11.46 17.24
CA PRO A 13 -10.66 11.08 18.06
C PRO A 13 -11.22 9.75 17.60
N ASP A 14 -11.88 9.04 18.52
CA ASP A 14 -12.62 7.82 18.21
C ASP A 14 -13.91 8.17 17.45
N GLN A 15 -13.72 8.65 16.23
CA GLN A 15 -14.75 9.04 15.29
C GLN A 15 -14.59 8.22 14.01
N PRO A 16 -15.71 7.93 13.34
CA PRO A 16 -15.66 7.25 12.05
C PRO A 16 -14.93 8.08 11.00
N VAL A 17 -14.08 7.42 10.21
CA VAL A 17 -13.38 8.04 9.07
C VAL A 17 -14.05 7.63 7.76
N ALA A 18 -14.50 8.62 6.99
CA ALA A 18 -14.82 8.45 5.58
C ALA A 18 -13.53 8.30 4.78
N ASP A 19 -13.43 7.20 4.04
CA ASP A 19 -12.31 6.91 3.13
C ASP A 19 -12.88 6.53 1.76
N GLY A 20 -12.83 7.49 0.84
CA GLY A 20 -13.34 7.31 -0.51
C GLY A 20 -12.46 6.42 -1.40
N PHE A 21 -11.23 6.09 -0.99
CA PHE A 21 -10.39 5.11 -1.68
C PHE A 21 -10.78 3.68 -1.33
N LEU A 22 -11.39 3.49 -0.15
CA LEU A 22 -12.04 2.24 0.17
C LEU A 22 -13.37 2.18 -0.55
N ASP A 23 -14.33 3.04 -0.22
CA ASP A 23 -15.64 3.03 -0.86
C ASP A 23 -16.26 4.42 -0.86
N ALA A 24 -16.26 5.06 -2.03
CA ALA A 24 -16.82 6.39 -2.23
C ALA A 24 -18.32 6.46 -1.89
N ALA A 25 -19.10 5.40 -2.13
CA ALA A 25 -20.53 5.40 -1.84
C ALA A 25 -20.80 5.33 -0.33
N SER A 26 -20.11 4.42 0.38
CA SER A 26 -20.19 4.33 1.84
C SER A 26 -19.67 5.60 2.52
N ALA A 27 -18.57 6.18 2.01
CA ALA A 27 -18.04 7.46 2.49
C ALA A 27 -19.05 8.61 2.30
N ALA A 28 -19.74 8.67 1.15
CA ALA A 28 -20.79 9.64 0.90
C ALA A 28 -21.95 9.51 1.91
N GLN A 29 -22.39 8.27 2.20
CA GLN A 29 -23.45 8.02 3.19
C GLN A 29 -23.05 8.46 4.60
N LEU A 30 -21.80 8.22 5.01
CA LEU A 30 -21.28 8.70 6.30
C LEU A 30 -21.32 10.23 6.39
N LEU A 31 -20.94 10.93 5.32
CA LEU A 31 -20.95 12.41 5.28
C LEU A 31 -22.38 12.97 5.36
N ARG A 32 -23.34 12.33 4.69
CA ARG A 32 -24.76 12.76 4.74
C ARG A 32 -25.40 12.56 6.10
N SER A 33 -25.02 11.50 6.82
CA SER A 33 -25.62 11.14 8.11
C SER A 33 -24.97 11.80 9.34
N SER A 34 -23.85 12.51 9.17
CA SER A 34 -23.04 13.03 10.29
C SER A 34 -22.94 14.56 10.29
N ASP A 35 -23.09 15.21 11.45
CA ASP A 35 -22.82 16.66 11.58
C ASP A 35 -21.32 16.98 11.62
N THR A 36 -20.52 16.02 12.03
CA THR A 36 -19.06 16.11 12.07
C THR A 36 -18.48 14.75 11.74
N LEU A 37 -17.51 14.71 10.83
CA LEU A 37 -16.88 13.47 10.38
C LEU A 37 -15.39 13.70 10.08
N LEU A 38 -14.61 12.64 10.22
CA LEU A 38 -13.24 12.61 9.73
C LEU A 38 -13.23 12.17 8.27
N LEU A 39 -12.50 12.87 7.41
CA LEU A 39 -12.27 12.51 6.01
C LEU A 39 -10.77 12.29 5.79
N ARG A 40 -10.41 11.20 5.13
CA ARG A 40 -9.05 11.02 4.63
C ARG A 40 -8.86 11.72 3.29
N LEU A 41 -7.78 12.48 3.18
CA LEU A 41 -7.35 13.13 1.96
C LEU A 41 -5.93 12.70 1.61
N HIS A 42 -5.69 12.42 0.34
CA HIS A 42 -4.39 12.09 -0.20
C HIS A 42 -3.79 13.28 -0.94
N PRO A 43 -2.47 13.48 -0.89
CA PRO A 43 -1.83 14.43 -1.79
C PRO A 43 -2.09 14.05 -3.26
N PRO A 44 -2.09 15.03 -4.19
CA PRO A 44 -2.33 14.75 -5.59
C PRO A 44 -1.15 13.96 -6.13
N THR A 45 -1.41 13.08 -7.11
CA THR A 45 -0.34 12.31 -7.72
C THR A 45 0.58 13.23 -8.50
N THR A 46 1.84 13.33 -8.07
CA THR A 46 2.89 13.93 -8.89
C THR A 46 3.19 13.02 -10.08
N GLU A 47 3.49 13.61 -11.24
CA GLU A 47 3.85 12.89 -12.47
C GLU A 47 4.89 11.78 -12.23
N ALA A 48 4.78 10.72 -13.03
CA ALA A 48 5.64 9.54 -12.99
C ALA A 48 7.12 9.94 -12.88
N SER A 49 7.75 9.59 -11.77
CA SER A 49 9.20 9.80 -11.67
C SER A 49 9.87 8.87 -12.68
N GLN A 50 10.72 9.40 -13.56
CA GLN A 50 11.57 8.64 -14.48
C GLN A 50 12.64 7.76 -13.78
N LYS A 51 12.46 7.46 -12.49
CA LYS A 51 13.39 6.67 -11.68
C LYS A 51 12.77 5.30 -11.39
N PRO A 52 13.58 4.23 -11.30
CA PRO A 52 13.11 2.85 -11.23
C PRO A 52 12.29 2.48 -9.96
N TYR A 53 11.93 3.45 -9.12
CA TYR A 53 11.34 3.26 -7.79
C TYR A 53 10.11 4.13 -7.51
N GLY A 54 9.51 4.75 -8.53
CA GLY A 54 8.32 5.61 -8.37
C GLY A 54 8.57 6.91 -7.59
N PRO A 55 7.59 7.83 -7.56
CA PRO A 55 7.67 9.03 -6.73
C PRO A 55 7.72 8.65 -5.23
N LEU A 56 8.31 9.52 -4.41
CA LEU A 56 8.24 9.37 -2.96
C LEU A 56 6.76 9.47 -2.54
N PRO A 57 6.23 8.50 -1.79
CA PRO A 57 4.86 8.58 -1.31
C PRO A 57 4.74 9.73 -0.31
N ALA A 58 3.69 10.53 -0.47
CA ALA A 58 3.35 11.54 0.52
C ALA A 58 2.22 10.99 1.41
N SER A 59 2.34 11.22 2.71
CA SER A 59 1.38 10.70 3.68
C SER A 59 0.00 11.31 3.50
N PRO A 60 -1.09 10.55 3.70
CA PRO A 60 -2.42 11.11 3.75
C PRO A 60 -2.56 12.04 4.95
N ILE A 61 -3.49 12.97 4.83
CA ILE A 61 -3.95 13.78 5.95
C ILE A 61 -5.35 13.31 6.35
N VAL A 62 -5.68 13.45 7.63
CA VAL A 62 -7.05 13.24 8.11
C VAL A 62 -7.56 14.59 8.59
N VAL A 63 -8.65 15.04 7.99
CA VAL A 63 -9.29 16.30 8.32
C VAL A 63 -10.63 16.04 9.01
N ARG A 64 -10.99 16.87 9.97
CA ARG A 64 -12.33 16.92 10.51
C ARG A 64 -13.13 17.95 9.74
N LEU A 65 -14.28 17.52 9.24
CA LEU A 65 -15.25 18.37 8.58
C LEU A 65 -16.44 18.56 9.50
N THR A 66 -16.97 19.78 9.54
CA THR A 66 -18.20 20.13 10.26
C THR A 66 -19.20 20.70 9.28
N ARG A 67 -20.44 20.23 9.36
CA ARG A 67 -21.54 20.67 8.52
C ARG A 67 -21.69 22.20 8.52
N GLY A 68 -21.83 22.78 7.34
CA GLY A 68 -21.95 24.23 7.13
C GLY A 68 -20.68 25.03 7.38
N LYS A 69 -19.52 24.38 7.60
CA LYS A 69 -18.23 25.04 7.72
C LYS A 69 -17.32 24.66 6.56
N ARG A 70 -16.69 25.67 5.97
CA ARG A 70 -15.63 25.49 4.96
C ARG A 70 -14.22 25.43 5.56
N ILE A 71 -14.08 25.48 6.88
CA ILE A 71 -12.79 25.26 7.54
C ILE A 71 -12.71 23.78 7.93
N ALA A 72 -11.63 23.12 7.51
CA ALA A 72 -11.32 21.76 7.88
C ALA A 72 -10.23 21.74 8.95
N ASP A 73 -10.49 21.08 10.08
CA ASP A 73 -9.48 20.94 11.14
C ASP A 73 -8.54 19.79 10.77
N VAL A 74 -7.24 20.04 10.65
CA VAL A 74 -6.29 18.95 10.34
C VAL A 74 -5.98 18.20 11.62
N VAL A 75 -6.44 16.94 11.69
CA VAL A 75 -6.29 16.09 12.88
C VAL A 75 -5.04 15.23 12.79
N HIS A 76 -4.66 14.82 11.57
CA HIS A 76 -3.47 14.02 11.31
C HIS A 76 -2.77 14.49 10.03
N GLY A 77 -1.43 14.43 9.99
CA GLY A 77 -0.61 14.83 8.84
C GLY A 77 0.15 16.16 8.98
N GLY A 78 0.07 16.81 10.15
CA GLY A 78 0.95 17.93 10.52
C GLY A 78 0.69 19.26 9.79
N ALA A 79 -0.38 19.38 9.00
CA ALA A 79 -0.80 20.65 8.42
C ALA A 79 -1.64 21.47 9.43
N SER A 80 -1.71 22.78 9.20
CA SER A 80 -2.63 23.65 9.93
C SER A 80 -4.05 23.52 9.38
N ASP A 81 -5.04 23.86 10.21
CA ASP A 81 -6.42 24.04 9.76
C ASP A 81 -6.47 24.96 8.55
N ALA A 82 -7.34 24.62 7.59
CA ALA A 82 -7.33 25.27 6.29
C ALA A 82 -8.74 25.34 5.70
N GLU A 83 -8.96 26.35 4.85
CA GLU A 83 -10.22 26.55 4.15
C GLU A 83 -10.32 25.63 2.94
N ILE A 84 -11.52 25.06 2.74
CA ILE A 84 -11.91 24.29 1.57
C ILE A 84 -12.47 25.27 0.54
N ASN A 85 -11.68 25.53 -0.48
CA ASN A 85 -12.03 26.47 -1.55
C ASN A 85 -12.97 25.81 -2.57
N ARG A 86 -12.76 24.51 -2.83
CA ARG A 86 -13.35 23.82 -3.98
C ARG A 86 -13.40 22.31 -3.77
N VAL A 87 -14.49 21.68 -4.24
CA VAL A 87 -14.65 20.22 -4.28
C VAL A 87 -15.25 19.83 -5.63
N ASP A 88 -14.48 19.14 -6.47
CA ASP A 88 -14.87 18.79 -7.84
C ASP A 88 -14.51 17.34 -8.19
N VAL A 89 -15.19 16.80 -9.20
CA VAL A 89 -14.74 15.57 -9.89
C VAL A 89 -13.88 15.97 -11.08
N VAL A 90 -12.63 15.51 -11.08
CA VAL A 90 -11.69 15.68 -12.19
C VAL A 90 -11.50 14.33 -12.87
N THR A 91 -11.55 14.30 -14.20
CA THR A 91 -11.23 13.12 -15.00
C THR A 91 -9.99 13.36 -15.84
N ARG A 92 -9.16 12.32 -15.98
CA ARG A 92 -8.03 12.31 -16.91
C ARG A 92 -7.86 10.93 -17.53
N ASN A 93 -7.39 10.89 -18.77
CA ASN A 93 -6.97 9.64 -19.38
C ASN A 93 -5.59 9.26 -18.87
N VAL A 94 -5.43 8.00 -18.53
CA VAL A 94 -4.16 7.40 -18.12
C VAL A 94 -3.83 6.28 -19.11
N SER A 95 -2.61 6.32 -19.63
CA SER A 95 -2.10 5.26 -20.50
C SER A 95 -1.45 4.20 -19.63
N TRP A 96 -1.91 2.96 -19.77
CA TRP A 96 -1.35 1.79 -19.12
C TRP A 96 -0.82 0.80 -20.15
N GLY A 97 0.00 -0.13 -19.70
CA GLY A 97 0.67 -1.09 -20.56
C GLY A 97 1.96 -0.53 -21.14
N GLY A 98 3.08 -1.08 -20.69
CA GLY A 98 4.42 -0.71 -21.17
C GLY A 98 5.48 -1.81 -21.02
N TRP A 99 5.17 -2.88 -20.27
CA TRP A 99 6.07 -4.02 -20.07
C TRP A 99 5.63 -5.20 -20.94
N GLY A 100 5.88 -5.11 -22.24
CA GLY A 100 5.68 -6.21 -23.18
C GLY A 100 4.24 -6.47 -23.65
N GLY A 101 3.28 -5.60 -23.29
CA GLY A 101 1.91 -5.61 -23.81
C GLY A 101 1.59 -4.37 -24.64
N SER A 102 0.51 -4.43 -25.42
CA SER A 102 -0.02 -3.25 -26.12
C SER A 102 -0.53 -2.23 -25.10
N PRO A 103 -0.18 -0.94 -25.26
CA PRO A 103 -0.72 0.10 -24.40
C PRO A 103 -2.24 0.17 -24.58
N PHE A 104 -2.93 0.52 -23.50
CA PHE A 104 -4.36 0.77 -23.51
C PHE A 104 -4.67 1.98 -22.62
N GLU A 105 -5.78 2.64 -22.89
CA GLU A 105 -6.21 3.80 -22.12
C GLU A 105 -7.36 3.45 -21.20
N LYS A 106 -7.39 4.12 -20.05
CA LYS A 106 -8.53 4.16 -19.15
C LYS A 106 -8.69 5.57 -18.63
N THR A 107 -9.87 5.87 -18.12
CA THR A 107 -10.14 7.12 -17.43
C THR A 107 -9.99 6.93 -15.92
N LEU A 108 -9.17 7.79 -15.32
CA LEU A 108 -9.12 8.00 -13.89
C LEU A 108 -10.06 9.16 -13.55
N ALA A 109 -11.01 8.93 -12.66
CA ALA A 109 -11.82 9.96 -12.02
C ALA A 109 -11.37 10.14 -10.57
N THR A 110 -11.22 11.38 -10.12
CA THR A 110 -10.81 11.73 -8.75
C THR A 110 -11.71 12.80 -8.17
N VAL A 111 -12.08 12.67 -6.90
CA VAL A 111 -12.68 13.79 -6.14
C VAL A 111 -11.53 14.63 -5.60
N VAL A 112 -11.39 15.84 -6.13
CA VAL A 112 -10.36 16.79 -5.72
C VAL A 112 -10.95 17.75 -4.70
N VAL A 113 -10.27 17.91 -3.57
CA VAL A 113 -10.56 18.88 -2.52
C VAL A 113 -9.41 19.88 -2.48
N GLU A 114 -9.70 21.15 -2.78
CA GLU A 114 -8.72 22.23 -2.64
C GLU A 114 -8.75 22.77 -1.22
N LEU A 115 -7.70 22.46 -0.45
CA LEU A 115 -7.54 22.81 0.95
C LEU A 115 -6.37 23.78 1.11
N GLY A 116 -6.63 25.02 1.52
CA GLY A 116 -5.60 26.04 1.70
C GLY A 116 -4.80 26.33 0.43
N GLY A 117 -5.45 26.30 -0.74
CA GLY A 117 -4.82 26.49 -2.04
C GLY A 117 -4.01 25.29 -2.56
N LYS A 118 -4.11 24.12 -1.92
CA LYS A 118 -3.47 22.87 -2.36
C LYS A 118 -4.52 21.82 -2.67
N GLU A 119 -4.39 21.18 -3.83
CA GLU A 119 -5.25 20.08 -4.21
C GLU A 119 -4.93 18.83 -3.38
N HIS A 120 -5.97 18.11 -3.00
CA HIS A 120 -5.91 16.79 -2.37
C HIS A 120 -6.97 15.90 -3.01
N VAL A 121 -6.82 14.59 -2.91
CA VAL A 121 -7.72 13.59 -3.48
C VAL A 121 -8.47 12.88 -2.35
N ALA A 122 -9.80 12.91 -2.39
CA ALA A 122 -10.67 12.24 -1.40
C ALA A 122 -11.13 10.84 -1.85
N ALA A 123 -11.20 10.62 -3.16
CA ALA A 123 -11.53 9.32 -3.76
C ALA A 123 -10.95 9.20 -5.16
N LEU A 124 -10.83 7.97 -5.63
CA LEU A 124 -10.55 7.66 -7.03
C LEU A 124 -11.41 6.51 -7.55
N ALA A 125 -11.66 6.51 -8.85
CA ALA A 125 -12.17 5.38 -9.58
C ALA A 125 -11.47 5.28 -10.95
N ILE A 126 -11.32 4.04 -11.42
CA ILE A 126 -10.67 3.74 -12.68
C ILE A 126 -11.66 2.94 -13.53
N SER A 127 -11.90 3.38 -14.76
CA SER A 127 -12.80 2.70 -15.69
C SER A 127 -12.38 2.93 -17.15
N PRO A 128 -12.70 2.00 -18.08
CA PRO A 128 -12.54 2.24 -19.51
C PRO A 128 -13.40 3.41 -20.04
N GLU A 129 -14.51 3.70 -19.38
CA GLU A 129 -15.47 4.74 -19.75
C GLU A 129 -15.42 5.89 -18.75
N ALA A 130 -15.28 7.12 -19.24
CA ALA A 130 -15.19 8.33 -18.42
C ALA A 130 -16.44 8.57 -17.56
N ASP A 131 -17.63 8.40 -18.13
CA ASP A 131 -18.90 8.59 -17.41
C ASP A 131 -19.04 7.61 -16.25
N ARG A 132 -18.62 6.35 -16.45
CA ARG A 132 -18.64 5.32 -15.41
C ARG A 132 -17.60 5.60 -14.32
N ALA A 133 -16.41 6.10 -14.69
CA ALA A 133 -15.40 6.52 -13.72
C ALA A 133 -15.95 7.66 -12.84
N ALA A 134 -16.49 8.71 -13.48
CA ALA A 134 -17.05 9.87 -12.79
C ALA A 134 -18.24 9.49 -11.91
N ALA A 135 -19.18 8.69 -12.42
CA ALA A 135 -20.35 8.24 -11.68
C ALA A 135 -20.00 7.43 -10.42
N SER A 136 -18.86 6.74 -10.43
CA SER A 136 -18.41 5.95 -9.27
C SER A 136 -17.92 6.81 -8.10
N VAL A 137 -17.45 8.03 -8.36
CA VAL A 137 -16.94 8.94 -7.32
C VAL A 137 -17.83 10.15 -7.06
N LYS A 138 -18.73 10.47 -7.99
CA LYS A 138 -19.67 11.59 -7.90
C LYS A 138 -20.48 11.61 -6.59
N PRO A 139 -20.99 10.48 -6.06
CA PRO A 139 -21.75 10.49 -4.81
C PRO A 139 -20.98 11.11 -3.64
N LEU A 140 -19.66 10.89 -3.57
CA LEU A 140 -18.82 11.49 -2.54
C LEU A 140 -18.61 12.99 -2.76
N CYS A 141 -18.38 13.41 -4.00
CA CYS A 141 -18.26 14.82 -4.33
C CYS A 141 -19.53 15.60 -3.97
N ASP A 142 -20.69 15.04 -4.31
CA ASP A 142 -21.99 15.64 -3.99
C ASP A 142 -22.18 15.73 -2.46
N ALA A 143 -21.96 14.62 -1.73
CA ALA A 143 -22.09 14.60 -0.27
C ALA A 143 -21.13 15.57 0.45
N LEU A 144 -19.94 15.81 -0.10
CA LEU A 144 -19.02 16.81 0.43
C LEU A 144 -19.56 18.22 0.22
N ASN A 145 -20.06 18.54 -0.97
CA ASN A 145 -20.65 19.86 -1.22
C ASN A 145 -21.90 20.09 -0.35
N GLU A 146 -22.80 19.11 -0.26
CA GLU A 146 -23.98 19.14 0.64
C GLU A 146 -23.58 19.41 2.10
N LEU A 147 -22.54 18.73 2.60
CA LEU A 147 -22.01 18.93 3.95
C LEU A 147 -21.47 20.36 4.13
N LEU A 148 -20.69 20.87 3.18
CA LEU A 148 -20.07 22.19 3.25
C LEU A 148 -21.09 23.34 3.13
N ASP A 149 -22.14 23.14 2.35
CA ASP A 149 -23.23 24.09 2.17
C ASP A 149 -24.24 24.05 3.33
N GLY A 150 -24.09 23.08 4.23
CA GLY A 150 -24.86 22.99 5.48
C GLY A 150 -26.24 22.38 5.30
N GLU A 151 -26.45 21.59 4.25
CA GLU A 151 -27.69 20.84 4.08
C GLU A 151 -27.92 19.93 5.28
N ALA A 152 -29.17 19.77 5.72
CA ALA A 152 -29.48 18.98 6.90
C ALA A 152 -29.00 17.53 6.73
N ALA A 153 -28.45 16.95 7.80
CA ALA A 153 -28.08 15.55 7.80
C ALA A 153 -29.28 14.69 7.41
N SER A 154 -29.10 13.80 6.44
CA SER A 154 -30.15 12.95 5.90
C SER A 154 -29.64 11.55 5.63
N GLY A 155 -30.52 10.57 5.78
CA GLY A 155 -30.22 9.15 5.60
C GLY A 155 -29.75 8.43 6.86
N ASP A 156 -29.91 7.12 6.83
CA ASP A 156 -29.45 6.24 7.90
C ASP A 156 -27.94 6.06 7.84
N ALA A 157 -27.32 5.84 9.00
CA ALA A 157 -25.92 5.46 9.08
C ALA A 157 -25.66 4.20 8.23
N PRO A 158 -24.51 4.10 7.55
CA PRO A 158 -24.22 2.94 6.71
C PRO A 158 -24.18 1.65 7.52
N ALA A 159 -24.56 0.55 6.87
CA ALA A 159 -24.56 -0.78 7.47
C ALA A 159 -23.12 -1.31 7.72
N ALA A 160 -22.13 -0.81 6.98
CA ALA A 160 -20.74 -1.20 7.16
C ALA A 160 -20.09 -0.37 8.29
N PRO A 161 -19.36 -1.01 9.22
CA PRO A 161 -18.70 -0.30 10.29
C PRO A 161 -17.63 0.64 9.69
N PRO A 162 -17.66 1.93 10.04
CA PRO A 162 -16.65 2.88 9.59
C PRO A 162 -15.27 2.51 10.13
N LEU A 163 -14.20 2.87 9.42
CA LEU A 163 -12.86 2.68 9.97
C LEU A 163 -12.65 3.56 11.18
N SER A 164 -12.08 2.97 12.23
CA SER A 164 -11.54 3.74 13.34
C SER A 164 -10.39 4.60 12.86
N ALA A 165 -10.28 5.78 13.46
CA ALA A 165 -9.37 6.80 13.02
C ALA A 165 -7.87 6.44 13.11
N PRO A 166 -7.40 5.72 14.15
CA PRO A 166 -6.02 5.21 14.18
C PRO A 166 -5.71 4.26 13.02
N LEU A 167 -6.65 3.37 12.68
CA LEU A 167 -6.45 2.40 11.59
C LEU A 167 -6.53 3.05 10.23
N ALA A 168 -7.30 4.14 10.11
CA ALA A 168 -7.31 4.97 8.94
C ALA A 168 -6.00 5.75 8.73
N GLY A 169 -5.27 6.11 9.79
CA GLY A 169 -3.93 6.68 9.66
C GLY A 169 -2.87 5.67 9.20
N ARG A 170 -3.08 4.38 9.48
CA ARG A 170 -2.10 3.33 9.24
C ARG A 170 -2.14 2.77 7.84
N PHE A 171 -3.28 2.23 7.41
CA PHE A 171 -3.39 1.60 6.09
C PHE A 171 -4.04 2.57 5.11
N ALA A 172 -3.54 2.63 3.87
CA ALA A 172 -4.24 3.34 2.81
C ALA A 172 -3.98 2.75 1.42
N LEU A 173 -4.99 2.85 0.55
CA LEU A 173 -4.80 2.77 -0.89
C LEU A 173 -4.54 4.17 -1.42
N ALA A 174 -3.54 4.32 -2.29
CA ALA A 174 -3.22 5.58 -2.94
C ALA A 174 -2.79 5.33 -4.38
N LEU A 175 -2.89 6.34 -5.23
CA LEU A 175 -2.25 6.32 -6.54
C LEU A 175 -0.81 6.84 -6.39
N GLU A 176 0.17 6.15 -6.95
CA GLU A 176 1.59 6.53 -6.94
C GLU A 176 2.19 6.36 -8.33
N GLY A 177 2.28 7.45 -9.08
CA GLY A 177 2.56 7.38 -10.51
C GLY A 177 1.45 6.59 -11.22
N ASP A 178 1.83 5.48 -11.86
CA ASP A 178 0.92 4.63 -12.64
C ASP A 178 0.36 3.44 -11.84
N TYR A 179 0.71 3.32 -10.56
CA TYR A 179 0.33 2.21 -9.69
C TYR A 179 -0.73 2.62 -8.68
N VAL A 180 -1.68 1.71 -8.40
CA VAL A 180 -2.44 1.78 -7.14
C VAL A 180 -1.65 1.02 -6.10
N VAL A 181 -1.39 1.64 -4.94
CA VAL A 181 -0.49 1.12 -3.92
C VAL A 181 -1.22 1.03 -2.60
N MET A 182 -1.20 -0.15 -1.99
CA MET A 182 -1.57 -0.31 -0.59
C MET A 182 -0.34 -0.06 0.28
N ARG A 183 -0.46 0.80 1.30
CA ARG A 183 0.62 1.11 2.24
C ARG A 183 0.25 0.82 3.69
N ASP A 184 1.27 0.55 4.48
CA ASP A 184 1.28 0.62 5.94
C ASP A 184 2.22 1.77 6.37
N TYR A 185 1.63 2.88 6.79
CA TYR A 185 2.30 4.11 7.24
C TYR A 185 2.99 3.97 8.60
N GLU A 186 2.65 2.95 9.39
CA GLU A 186 3.35 2.64 10.65
C GLU A 186 4.54 1.70 10.44
N SER A 187 4.57 0.97 9.32
CA SER A 187 5.65 0.04 9.01
C SER A 187 6.77 0.76 8.26
N VAL A 188 7.97 0.78 8.84
CA VAL A 188 9.20 1.21 8.16
C VAL A 188 9.67 0.23 7.06
N GLY A 189 8.95 -0.88 6.86
CA GLY A 189 9.15 -1.82 5.77
C GLY A 189 10.58 -2.42 5.73
N PRO A 190 11.19 -2.58 4.55
CA PRO A 190 12.49 -3.23 4.40
C PRO A 190 13.62 -2.48 5.13
N ARG A 191 13.42 -1.19 5.45
CA ARG A 191 14.42 -0.37 6.15
C ARG A 191 14.64 -0.77 7.60
N ALA A 192 13.63 -1.40 8.24
CA ALA A 192 13.66 -1.75 9.67
C ALA A 192 14.94 -2.49 10.08
N ASN A 193 15.41 -3.38 9.20
CA ASN A 193 16.50 -4.29 9.50
C ASN A 193 17.79 -4.01 8.71
N VAL A 194 17.89 -2.89 7.97
CA VAL A 194 19.09 -2.57 7.16
C VAL A 194 20.35 -2.63 7.99
N THR A 195 20.36 -1.95 9.15
CA THR A 195 21.50 -1.95 10.07
C THR A 195 21.83 -3.35 10.57
N ARG A 196 20.79 -4.14 10.91
CA ARG A 196 20.95 -5.52 11.37
C ARG A 196 21.58 -6.40 10.30
N TYR A 197 21.11 -6.33 9.05
CA TYR A 197 21.66 -7.10 7.94
C TYR A 197 23.09 -6.66 7.58
N ALA A 198 23.38 -5.36 7.65
CA ALA A 198 24.74 -4.86 7.46
C ALA A 198 25.69 -5.37 8.55
N LEU A 199 25.26 -5.39 9.82
CA LEU A 199 26.03 -5.94 10.93
C LEU A 199 26.23 -7.46 10.79
N LEU A 200 25.20 -8.21 10.40
CA LEU A 200 25.31 -9.64 10.14
C LEU A 200 26.25 -9.93 8.97
N CYS A 201 26.19 -9.15 7.90
CA CYS A 201 27.15 -9.23 6.80
C CYS A 201 28.58 -9.02 7.29
N ALA A 202 28.84 -7.96 8.06
CA ALA A 202 30.17 -7.69 8.62
C ALA A 202 30.66 -8.82 9.53
N ALA A 203 29.80 -9.32 10.43
CA ALA A 203 30.12 -10.43 11.32
C ALA A 203 30.45 -11.71 10.54
N CYS A 204 29.63 -12.06 9.54
CA CYS A 204 29.87 -13.22 8.67
C CYS A 204 31.17 -13.08 7.88
N LEU A 205 31.50 -11.89 7.35
CA LEU A 205 32.78 -11.65 6.66
C LEU A 205 33.98 -11.83 7.59
N VAL A 206 33.92 -11.30 8.81
CA VAL A 206 34.99 -11.46 9.80
C VAL A 206 35.18 -12.93 10.17
N LEU A 207 34.10 -13.65 10.46
CA LEU A 207 34.18 -15.07 10.79
C LEU A 207 34.65 -15.92 9.60
N ALA A 208 34.22 -15.59 8.37
CA ALA A 208 34.70 -16.23 7.15
C ALA A 208 36.21 -16.02 6.98
N ALA A 209 36.70 -14.79 7.19
CA ALA A 209 38.13 -14.49 7.12
C ALA A 209 38.94 -15.29 8.16
N ILE A 210 38.42 -15.44 9.39
CA ILE A 210 39.04 -16.27 10.43
C ILE A 210 39.06 -17.75 9.98
N ALA A 211 37.95 -18.27 9.46
CA ALA A 211 37.86 -19.65 8.98
C ALA A 211 38.83 -19.93 7.81
N TRP A 212 38.93 -19.02 6.85
CA TRP A 212 39.90 -19.12 5.74
C TRP A 212 41.36 -18.99 6.22
N THR A 213 41.62 -18.18 7.24
CA THR A 213 42.95 -18.09 7.86
C THR A 213 43.31 -19.40 8.58
N ALA A 214 42.37 -20.00 9.31
CA ALA A 214 42.55 -21.29 9.95
C ALA A 214 42.77 -22.40 8.90
N PHE A 215 41.95 -22.42 7.84
CA PHE A 215 42.13 -23.33 6.70
C PHE A 215 43.52 -23.22 6.09
N ALA A 216 44.01 -22.00 5.82
CA ALA A 216 45.34 -21.79 5.24
C ALA A 216 46.47 -22.26 6.16
N ARG A 217 46.32 -22.09 7.49
CA ARG A 217 47.28 -22.59 8.48
C ARG A 217 47.32 -24.12 8.52
N GLU A 218 46.16 -24.77 8.55
CA GLU A 218 46.07 -26.24 8.50
C GLU A 218 46.63 -26.79 7.18
N LEU A 219 46.38 -26.11 6.06
CA LEU A 219 46.87 -26.52 4.74
C LEU A 219 48.39 -26.43 4.63
N ALA A 220 49.02 -25.46 5.30
CA ALA A 220 50.46 -25.33 5.39
C ALA A 220 51.10 -26.35 6.36
N GLY A 221 50.30 -27.00 7.21
CA GLY A 221 50.72 -28.05 8.13
C GLY A 221 50.46 -29.46 7.60
N ALA A 222 50.62 -30.46 8.46
CA ALA A 222 50.27 -31.86 8.19
C ALA A 222 48.87 -32.21 8.72
N ALA A 223 47.90 -31.33 8.47
CA ALA A 223 46.55 -31.46 9.01
C ALA A 223 45.78 -32.64 8.41
N ALA A 224 44.89 -33.23 9.20
CA ALA A 224 43.99 -34.27 8.70
C ALA A 224 42.96 -33.67 7.72
N LEU A 225 42.67 -34.37 6.61
CA LEU A 225 41.75 -33.93 5.56
C LEU A 225 40.38 -33.46 6.10
N ALA A 226 39.87 -34.10 7.14
CA ALA A 226 38.60 -33.73 7.78
C ALA A 226 38.60 -32.30 8.33
N SER A 227 39.72 -31.82 8.90
CA SER A 227 39.85 -30.47 9.44
C SER A 227 39.84 -29.41 8.32
N LEU A 228 40.53 -29.68 7.21
CA LEU A 228 40.54 -28.85 6.02
C LEU A 228 39.14 -28.69 5.43
N LEU A 229 38.42 -29.81 5.27
CA LEU A 229 37.03 -29.79 4.78
C LEU A 229 36.10 -29.02 5.72
N GLY A 230 36.29 -29.16 7.04
CA GLY A 230 35.53 -28.43 8.05
C GLY A 230 35.69 -26.91 7.92
N TYR A 231 36.93 -26.41 7.92
CA TYR A 231 37.18 -24.97 7.79
C TYR A 231 36.74 -24.40 6.44
N ALA A 232 36.96 -25.15 5.34
CA ALA A 232 36.50 -24.74 4.02
C ALA A 232 34.97 -24.63 3.95
N ALA A 233 34.24 -25.62 4.49
CA ALA A 233 32.78 -25.59 4.53
C ALA A 233 32.26 -24.41 5.36
N VAL A 234 32.83 -24.18 6.54
CA VAL A 234 32.46 -23.03 7.41
C VAL A 234 32.74 -21.71 6.72
N GLY A 235 33.93 -21.54 6.13
CA GLY A 235 34.32 -20.33 5.40
C GLY A 235 33.41 -20.05 4.21
N PHE A 236 33.00 -21.09 3.48
CA PHE A 236 32.07 -20.98 2.36
C PHE A 236 30.66 -20.58 2.82
N VAL A 237 30.09 -21.26 3.82
CA VAL A 237 28.76 -20.95 4.34
C VAL A 237 28.69 -19.52 4.89
N LEU A 238 29.71 -19.09 5.64
CA LEU A 238 29.79 -17.73 6.16
C LEU A 238 29.97 -16.69 5.04
N GLY A 239 30.77 -16.99 4.01
CA GLY A 239 30.92 -16.13 2.84
C GLY A 239 29.63 -15.97 2.05
N ALA A 240 28.90 -17.07 1.79
CA ALA A 240 27.59 -17.04 1.15
C ALA A 240 26.57 -16.27 2.00
N GLY A 241 26.56 -16.49 3.31
CA GLY A 241 25.73 -15.74 4.26
C GLY A 241 26.02 -14.24 4.24
N ALA A 242 27.29 -13.85 4.21
CA ALA A 242 27.69 -12.45 4.08
C ALA A 242 27.18 -11.81 2.78
N LEU A 243 27.36 -12.50 1.65
CA LEU A 243 26.86 -12.02 0.35
C LEU A 243 25.33 -11.84 0.38
N ALA A 244 24.59 -12.81 0.90
CA ALA A 244 23.14 -12.73 1.01
C ALA A 244 22.69 -11.54 1.89
N MET A 245 23.26 -11.39 3.09
CA MET A 245 22.92 -10.31 4.01
C MET A 245 23.32 -8.93 3.46
N GLY A 246 24.47 -8.84 2.77
CA GLY A 246 24.92 -7.63 2.09
C GLY A 246 23.98 -7.20 0.97
N GLU A 247 23.52 -8.14 0.15
CA GLU A 247 22.54 -7.86 -0.91
C GLU A 247 21.19 -7.42 -0.32
N ILE A 248 20.69 -8.08 0.72
CA ILE A 248 19.46 -7.67 1.42
C ILE A 248 19.60 -6.23 1.94
N ALA A 249 20.69 -5.92 2.65
CA ALA A 249 20.94 -4.58 3.18
C ALA A 249 21.03 -3.54 2.05
N ARG A 250 21.72 -3.86 0.96
CA ARG A 250 21.87 -2.99 -0.21
C ARG A 250 20.52 -2.72 -0.88
N PHE A 251 19.70 -3.74 -1.11
CA PHE A 251 18.37 -3.55 -1.70
C PHE A 251 17.43 -2.79 -0.77
N ALA A 252 17.39 -3.14 0.51
CA ALA A 252 16.57 -2.45 1.49
C ALA A 252 16.96 -0.98 1.65
N SER A 253 18.25 -0.64 1.54
CA SER A 253 18.73 0.76 1.59
C SER A 253 18.30 1.61 0.39
N LYS A 254 17.97 0.98 -0.75
CA LYS A 254 17.45 1.69 -1.93
C LYS A 254 15.99 2.08 -1.80
N TYR A 255 15.27 1.46 -0.86
CA TYR A 255 13.89 1.82 -0.58
C TYR A 255 13.83 3.21 0.05
N ARG A 256 13.37 4.19 -0.73
CA ARG A 256 13.42 5.60 -0.31
C ARG A 256 12.25 6.02 0.57
N ALA A 257 11.12 5.34 0.48
CA ALA A 257 9.96 5.66 1.30
C ALA A 257 10.22 5.34 2.77
N ASP A 258 9.61 6.12 3.67
CA ASP A 258 9.69 5.92 5.12
C ASP A 258 8.62 4.94 5.64
N ASN A 259 7.69 4.54 4.77
CA ASN A 259 6.59 3.62 5.05
C ASN A 259 6.54 2.46 4.05
N ALA A 260 5.93 1.34 4.42
CA ALA A 260 5.92 0.11 3.62
C ALA A 260 4.80 0.12 2.59
N ALA A 261 5.13 -0.21 1.34
CA ALA A 261 4.14 -0.63 0.35
C ALA A 261 3.83 -2.12 0.56
N LEU A 262 2.60 -2.48 0.84
CA LEU A 262 2.19 -3.87 1.06
C LEU A 262 1.91 -4.58 -0.27
N ALA A 263 1.22 -3.88 -1.18
CA ALA A 263 0.91 -4.37 -2.51
C ALA A 263 0.90 -3.23 -3.54
N TRP A 264 1.40 -3.53 -4.73
CA TRP A 264 1.30 -2.69 -5.92
C TRP A 264 0.39 -3.35 -6.94
N PHE A 265 -0.63 -2.63 -7.39
CA PHE A 265 -1.59 -3.09 -8.39
C PHE A 265 -1.30 -2.38 -9.71
N PHE A 266 -1.06 -3.15 -10.76
CA PHE A 266 -0.78 -2.66 -12.10
C PHE A 266 -1.67 -3.37 -13.14
N ASP A 267 -1.51 -3.07 -14.42
CA ASP A 267 -2.41 -3.57 -15.47
C ASP A 267 -2.37 -5.09 -15.71
N ASP A 268 -1.21 -5.70 -15.49
CA ASP A 268 -0.98 -7.11 -15.78
C ASP A 268 -0.70 -7.96 -14.54
N ARG A 269 -0.31 -7.34 -13.44
CA ARG A 269 0.15 -8.01 -12.23
C ARG A 269 -0.15 -7.24 -10.95
N VAL A 270 -0.11 -7.99 -9.86
CA VAL A 270 -0.03 -7.49 -8.50
C VAL A 270 1.32 -7.88 -7.95
N VAL A 271 2.04 -6.94 -7.37
CA VAL A 271 3.32 -7.22 -6.70
C VAL A 271 3.11 -7.06 -5.21
N ILE A 272 3.23 -8.16 -4.47
CA ILE A 272 3.15 -8.18 -2.99
C ILE A 272 4.57 -8.23 -2.44
N LEU A 273 4.92 -7.31 -1.55
CA LEU A 273 6.25 -7.33 -0.95
C LEU A 273 6.48 -8.61 -0.13
N PRO A 274 7.67 -9.24 -0.23
CA PRO A 274 7.94 -10.59 0.27
C PRO A 274 8.04 -10.66 1.80
N TRP A 275 7.99 -9.51 2.49
CA TRP A 275 8.21 -9.42 3.94
C TRP A 275 6.93 -9.59 4.76
N VAL A 276 5.77 -9.67 4.10
CA VAL A 276 4.46 -9.82 4.76
C VAL A 276 3.97 -11.27 4.76
N SER A 277 4.45 -12.10 3.81
CA SER A 277 4.15 -13.53 3.79
C SER A 277 4.82 -14.21 4.98
N ARG A 278 4.02 -14.74 5.91
CA ARG A 278 4.51 -15.60 7.00
C ARG A 278 4.88 -17.00 6.51
N GLU A 279 4.47 -17.37 5.29
CA GLU A 279 4.61 -18.72 4.74
C GLU A 279 5.68 -18.85 3.63
N GLY A 280 6.34 -17.76 3.23
CA GLY A 280 7.61 -17.82 2.48
C GLY A 280 7.51 -18.07 0.97
N ALA A 281 6.52 -17.49 0.28
CA ALA A 281 6.47 -17.54 -1.18
C ALA A 281 7.44 -16.50 -1.80
N ILE A 282 8.53 -16.98 -2.43
CA ILE A 282 9.48 -16.16 -3.20
C ILE A 282 9.26 -16.43 -4.69
N ASP A 283 8.95 -15.40 -5.46
CA ASP A 283 8.87 -15.46 -6.92
C ASP A 283 10.28 -15.37 -7.55
N THR A 284 10.49 -16.14 -8.62
CA THR A 284 11.79 -16.35 -9.27
C THR A 284 11.95 -15.54 -10.57
N GLN A 285 10.95 -14.76 -10.97
CA GLN A 285 11.04 -13.85 -12.11
C GLN A 285 12.00 -12.67 -11.84
N PRO A 286 12.51 -11.97 -12.87
CA PRO A 286 13.33 -10.75 -12.71
C PRO A 286 12.67 -9.70 -11.80
N GLU A 287 11.34 -9.65 -11.81
CA GLU A 287 10.49 -8.81 -10.96
C GLU A 287 10.30 -9.37 -9.54
N GLY A 288 10.53 -10.67 -9.35
CA GLY A 288 10.54 -11.39 -8.07
C GLY A 288 11.60 -10.89 -7.07
N ARG A 289 12.55 -10.07 -7.54
CA ARG A 289 13.52 -9.35 -6.71
C ARG A 289 12.87 -8.37 -5.71
N LEU A 290 11.57 -8.09 -5.87
CA LEU A 290 10.82 -7.14 -5.07
C LEU A 290 9.60 -7.75 -4.36
N GLY A 291 9.32 -9.05 -4.50
CA GLY A 291 8.08 -9.64 -3.99
C GLY A 291 7.50 -10.74 -4.86
N ALA A 292 6.34 -11.28 -4.50
CA ALA A 292 5.59 -12.16 -5.38
C ALA A 292 4.88 -11.32 -6.45
N ALA A 293 5.25 -11.47 -7.73
CA ALA A 293 4.59 -10.79 -8.84
C ALA A 293 3.55 -11.74 -9.49
N ILE A 294 2.31 -11.60 -9.07
CA ILE A 294 1.21 -12.48 -9.47
C ILE A 294 0.51 -11.85 -10.66
N ARG A 295 0.28 -12.59 -11.75
CA ARG A 295 -0.48 -12.03 -12.87
C ARG A 295 -1.93 -11.87 -12.45
N ILE A 296 -2.59 -10.79 -12.87
CA ILE A 296 -4.00 -10.57 -12.48
C ILE A 296 -4.93 -11.75 -12.84
N PRO A 297 -4.79 -12.41 -14.00
CA PRO A 297 -5.58 -13.61 -14.31
C PRO A 297 -5.37 -14.80 -13.38
N GLU A 298 -4.25 -14.84 -12.64
CA GLU A 298 -3.93 -15.92 -11.68
C GLU A 298 -4.54 -15.66 -10.31
N VAL A 299 -5.16 -14.49 -10.08
CA VAL A 299 -5.89 -14.17 -8.85
C VAL A 299 -7.33 -14.64 -8.96
N ASP A 300 -7.66 -15.67 -8.18
CA ASP A 300 -8.97 -16.30 -8.13
C ASP A 300 -9.93 -15.54 -7.18
N GLY A 301 -9.40 -14.90 -6.14
CA GLY A 301 -10.19 -14.20 -5.15
C GLY A 301 -9.35 -13.42 -4.14
N VAL A 302 -10.05 -12.69 -3.27
CA VAL A 302 -9.45 -12.08 -2.08
C VAL A 302 -10.20 -12.66 -0.88
N SER A 303 -9.46 -13.23 0.08
CA SER A 303 -10.05 -13.87 1.25
C SER A 303 -9.47 -13.28 2.53
N ILE A 304 -10.09 -13.64 3.66
CA ILE A 304 -9.65 -13.23 5.00
C ILE A 304 -9.50 -14.50 5.82
N ALA A 305 -8.29 -14.78 6.25
CA ALA A 305 -7.98 -15.86 7.18
C ALA A 305 -7.94 -15.30 8.61
N GLU A 306 -8.75 -15.86 9.50
CA GLU A 306 -8.74 -15.51 10.92
C GLU A 306 -7.89 -16.52 11.70
N LYS A 307 -6.90 -16.02 12.43
CA LYS A 307 -6.00 -16.85 13.25
C LYS A 307 -5.45 -16.05 14.43
N ASP A 308 -5.45 -16.66 15.62
CA ASP A 308 -4.86 -16.10 16.85
C ASP A 308 -5.32 -14.66 17.18
N GLY A 309 -6.61 -14.35 16.95
CA GLY A 309 -7.18 -13.03 17.19
C GLY A 309 -6.72 -11.96 16.17
N THR A 310 -6.20 -12.39 15.02
CA THR A 310 -5.83 -11.52 13.90
C THR A 310 -6.56 -11.94 12.64
N SER A 311 -6.85 -10.97 11.78
CA SER A 311 -7.41 -11.16 10.44
C SER A 311 -6.33 -10.84 9.42
N THR A 312 -5.96 -11.83 8.62
CA THR A 312 -5.01 -11.71 7.51
C THR A 312 -5.77 -11.66 6.20
N LEU A 313 -5.56 -10.61 5.41
CA LEU A 313 -6.10 -10.52 4.07
C LEU A 313 -5.14 -11.22 3.11
N THR A 314 -5.66 -12.16 2.32
CA THR A 314 -4.90 -12.97 1.36
C THR A 314 -5.43 -12.78 -0.05
N LEU A 315 -4.54 -12.84 -1.04
CA LEU A 315 -4.91 -13.12 -2.42
C LEU A 315 -4.95 -14.63 -2.62
N GLU A 316 -6.08 -15.16 -3.05
CA GLU A 316 -6.19 -16.54 -3.48
C GLU A 316 -5.68 -16.62 -4.91
N THR A 317 -4.59 -17.37 -5.12
CA THR A 317 -3.94 -17.49 -6.43
C THR A 317 -3.83 -18.95 -6.85
N GLN A 318 -3.57 -19.17 -8.14
CA GLN A 318 -3.26 -20.50 -8.68
C GLN A 318 -2.01 -21.14 -8.05
N HIS A 319 -1.19 -20.37 -7.33
CA HIS A 319 0.01 -20.82 -6.62
C HIS A 319 -0.21 -20.99 -5.11
N GLY A 320 -1.44 -20.80 -4.62
CA GLY A 320 -1.79 -20.80 -3.21
C GLY A 320 -2.11 -19.40 -2.67
N PRO A 321 -2.53 -19.30 -1.39
CA PRO A 321 -2.83 -18.02 -0.76
C PRO A 321 -1.55 -17.20 -0.54
N ILE A 322 -1.64 -15.89 -0.79
CA ILE A 322 -0.53 -14.95 -0.56
C ILE A 322 -1.00 -13.81 0.34
N ASP A 323 -0.39 -13.69 1.52
CA ASP A 323 -0.70 -12.64 2.50
C ASP A 323 -0.41 -11.24 1.94
N VAL A 324 -1.40 -10.35 2.00
CA VAL A 324 -1.24 -8.92 1.69
C VAL A 324 -0.93 -8.14 2.97
N PHE A 325 -1.73 -8.32 4.02
CA PHE A 325 -1.49 -7.74 5.35
C PHE A 325 -2.29 -8.43 6.46
N THR A 326 -1.86 -8.22 7.70
CA THR A 326 -2.53 -8.72 8.91
C THR A 326 -2.91 -7.55 9.82
N THR A 327 -4.11 -7.61 10.38
CA THR A 327 -4.63 -6.64 11.35
C THR A 327 -5.32 -7.36 12.51
N LYS A 328 -5.45 -6.68 13.66
CA LYS A 328 -6.29 -7.17 14.78
C LYS A 328 -7.76 -6.83 14.61
N ASP A 329 -8.10 -6.00 13.62
CA ASP A 329 -9.46 -5.53 13.35
C ASP A 329 -10.03 -6.20 12.09
N ALA A 330 -10.98 -7.10 12.27
CA ALA A 330 -11.66 -7.81 11.19
C ALA A 330 -12.48 -6.86 10.28
N GLY A 331 -12.97 -5.73 10.80
CA GLY A 331 -13.67 -4.70 10.02
C GLY A 331 -12.74 -4.07 8.99
N VAL A 332 -11.50 -3.78 9.37
CA VAL A 332 -10.47 -3.27 8.44
C VAL A 332 -10.15 -4.29 7.36
N ALA A 333 -9.93 -5.55 7.71
CA ALA A 333 -9.67 -6.60 6.73
C ALA A 333 -10.82 -6.71 5.71
N ARG A 334 -12.08 -6.64 6.17
CA ARG A 334 -13.26 -6.66 5.29
C ARG A 334 -13.34 -5.45 4.36
N ALA A 335 -13.10 -4.24 4.89
CA ALA A 335 -13.13 -3.02 4.08
C ALA A 335 -12.06 -3.05 2.97
N TYR A 336 -10.84 -3.48 3.30
CA TYR A 336 -9.75 -3.60 2.33
C TYR A 336 -9.95 -4.75 1.34
N ARG A 337 -10.60 -5.85 1.73
CA ARG A 337 -10.95 -6.94 0.81
C ARG A 337 -11.75 -6.40 -0.37
N SER A 338 -12.86 -5.72 -0.09
CA SER A 338 -13.72 -5.18 -1.15
C SER A 338 -13.02 -4.11 -1.98
N ALA A 339 -12.16 -3.28 -1.34
CA ALA A 339 -11.40 -2.27 -2.06
C ALA A 339 -10.37 -2.90 -3.00
N ILE A 340 -9.65 -3.94 -2.57
CA ILE A 340 -8.68 -4.67 -3.38
C ILE A 340 -9.36 -5.40 -4.54
N GLU A 341 -10.51 -6.06 -4.32
CA GLU A 341 -11.29 -6.70 -5.39
C GLU A 341 -11.68 -5.67 -6.48
N ARG A 342 -12.14 -4.47 -6.08
CA ARG A 342 -12.42 -3.37 -7.02
C ARG A 342 -11.18 -2.92 -7.76
N VAL A 343 -10.08 -2.69 -7.06
CA VAL A 343 -8.81 -2.24 -7.66
C VAL A 343 -8.33 -3.26 -8.69
N LEU A 344 -8.32 -4.56 -8.37
CA LEU A 344 -7.88 -5.62 -9.27
C LEU A 344 -8.64 -5.61 -10.60
N VAL A 345 -9.96 -5.47 -10.56
CA VAL A 345 -10.78 -5.35 -11.77
C VAL A 345 -10.50 -4.03 -12.50
N ALA A 346 -10.36 -2.94 -11.74
CA ALA A 346 -10.24 -1.60 -12.27
C ALA A 346 -8.90 -1.36 -12.97
N VAL A 347 -7.78 -1.91 -12.48
CA VAL A 347 -6.47 -1.78 -13.11
C VAL A 347 -6.25 -2.76 -14.28
N ALA A 348 -6.84 -3.96 -14.22
CA ALA A 348 -6.59 -5.04 -15.18
C ALA A 348 -6.76 -4.66 -16.65
N ALA A 349 -5.77 -4.98 -17.49
CA ALA A 349 -5.93 -4.88 -18.93
C ALA A 349 -7.19 -5.64 -19.40
N PRO A 350 -7.91 -5.19 -20.44
CA PRO A 350 -9.17 -5.81 -20.86
C PRO A 350 -9.09 -7.33 -21.07
N ALA A 351 -7.98 -7.82 -21.65
CA ALA A 351 -7.74 -9.24 -21.90
C ALA A 351 -7.19 -10.02 -20.69
N LYS A 352 -6.91 -9.35 -19.57
CA LYS A 352 -6.25 -9.92 -18.37
C LYS A 352 -7.10 -9.77 -17.10
N ARG A 353 -8.42 -9.63 -17.25
CA ARG A 353 -9.32 -9.46 -16.10
C ARG A 353 -9.31 -10.70 -15.19
N PRO A 354 -9.42 -10.52 -13.86
CA PRO A 354 -9.39 -11.62 -12.90
C PRO A 354 -10.71 -12.39 -12.96
N THR A 355 -10.73 -13.51 -13.70
CA THR A 355 -11.99 -14.23 -13.98
C THR A 355 -12.64 -14.82 -12.72
N GLY A 356 -11.85 -15.23 -11.73
CA GLY A 356 -12.35 -15.72 -10.44
C GLY A 356 -13.11 -14.63 -9.67
N ILE A 357 -12.52 -13.44 -9.54
CA ILE A 357 -13.15 -12.28 -8.90
C ILE A 357 -14.43 -11.86 -9.62
N LEU A 358 -14.43 -11.84 -10.96
CA LEU A 358 -15.61 -11.50 -11.74
C LEU A 358 -16.76 -12.51 -11.53
N LYS A 359 -16.45 -13.81 -11.40
CA LYS A 359 -17.46 -14.84 -11.12
C LYS A 359 -18.05 -14.68 -9.72
N THR A 360 -17.22 -14.43 -8.71
CA THR A 360 -17.69 -14.21 -7.34
C THR A 360 -18.59 -12.96 -7.25
N ALA A 361 -18.21 -11.88 -7.93
CA ALA A 361 -19.05 -10.67 -7.99
C ALA A 361 -20.43 -10.95 -8.61
N ALA A 362 -20.49 -11.71 -9.70
CA ALA A 362 -21.74 -12.08 -10.38
C ALA A 362 -22.62 -13.05 -9.56
N ALA A 363 -22.04 -13.83 -8.63
CA ALA A 363 -22.78 -14.72 -7.75
C ALA A 363 -23.40 -14.01 -6.53
N THR A 364 -23.01 -12.75 -6.28
CA THR A 364 -23.44 -11.98 -5.10
C THR A 364 -24.48 -10.89 -5.45
N THR A 365 -24.83 -10.75 -6.72
CA THR A 365 -25.88 -9.86 -7.27
C THR A 365 -27.12 -10.62 -7.66
#